data_AF-A0A9Q3YL20-F1
#
_entry.id   AF-A0A9Q3YL20-F1
#
_cell.length_a   1.000
_cell.length_b   1.000
_cell.length_c   1.000
_cell.angle_alpha   90.00
_cell.angle_beta   90.00
_cell.angle_gamma   90.00
#
_symmetry.space_group_name_H-M   'P 1'
#
loop_
_entity.id
_entity.type
_entity.pdbx_description
1 polymer ?
#
loop_
_entity_poly.entity_id
_entity_poly.type
_entity_poly.pdbx_seq_one_letter_code
_entity_poly.pdbx_strand_id
1 'polypeptide(L)'
;MLLTSMCLSSASALASEPVYSQNQIDALQVSVRTVFPDSVSTVGDAIRWYVEPLGYYVLTTHPAPTSAKAMLSRPIPEAAMIHRTMPVLHAIQLLIGQGNSIIVDKEHKLITVKQGV
;
A
#
# COMPACT_ATOMS: atom_id res chain seq x y z
N MET A 1 27.99 -68.18 -0.65
CA MET A 1 27.22 -67.30 -1.56
C MET A 1 26.23 -66.52 -0.72
N LEU A 2 26.57 -65.29 -0.32
CA LEU A 2 25.61 -64.30 0.20
C LEU A 2 25.71 -63.10 -0.74
N LEU A 3 24.69 -62.91 -1.58
CA LEU A 3 24.60 -61.76 -2.49
C LEU A 3 24.05 -60.56 -1.73
N THR A 4 24.87 -59.53 -1.58
CA THR A 4 24.55 -58.20 -1.11
C THR A 4 23.75 -57.44 -2.17
N SER A 5 22.52 -57.03 -1.84
CA SER A 5 21.70 -56.17 -2.71
C SER A 5 21.99 -54.69 -2.37
N MET A 6 22.55 -53.98 -3.35
CA MET A 6 23.01 -52.60 -3.27
C MET A 6 21.83 -51.65 -3.53
N CYS A 7 21.47 -50.82 -2.57
CA CYS A 7 20.41 -49.82 -2.73
C CYS A 7 20.87 -48.69 -3.66
N LEU A 8 20.15 -48.46 -4.76
CA LEU A 8 20.33 -47.35 -5.69
C LEU A 8 19.56 -46.13 -5.16
N SER A 9 20.27 -45.11 -4.67
CA SER A 9 19.68 -43.83 -4.26
C SER A 9 19.36 -42.97 -5.49
N SER A 10 18.09 -42.66 -5.71
CA SER A 10 17.65 -41.72 -6.75
C SER A 10 17.94 -40.29 -6.32
N ALA A 11 18.85 -39.60 -7.01
CA ALA A 11 19.08 -38.17 -6.84
C ALA A 11 18.06 -37.39 -7.71
N SER A 12 17.02 -36.84 -7.09
CA SER A 12 16.09 -35.92 -7.75
C SER A 12 16.69 -34.52 -7.79
N ALA A 13 17.21 -34.11 -8.94
CA ALA A 13 17.57 -32.72 -9.20
C ALA A 13 16.27 -31.89 -9.25
N LEU A 14 16.03 -31.07 -8.23
CA LEU A 14 14.97 -30.07 -8.24
C LEU A 14 15.33 -29.00 -9.28
N ALA A 15 14.73 -29.09 -10.46
CA ALA A 15 14.71 -28.00 -11.41
C ALA A 15 14.01 -26.81 -10.75
N SER A 16 14.73 -25.70 -10.57
CA SER A 16 14.13 -24.43 -10.15
C SER A 16 13.28 -23.92 -11.32
N GLU A 17 11.96 -23.99 -11.18
CA GLU A 17 11.05 -23.40 -12.16
C GLU A 17 11.29 -21.88 -12.23
N PRO A 18 11.36 -21.28 -13.43
CA PRO A 18 11.46 -19.84 -13.57
C PRO A 18 10.19 -19.21 -12.99
N VAL A 19 10.34 -18.42 -11.91
CA VAL A 19 9.23 -17.63 -11.37
C VAL A 19 8.93 -16.53 -12.38
N TYR A 20 7.97 -16.79 -13.27
CA TYR A 20 7.31 -15.75 -14.04
C TYR A 20 6.69 -14.77 -13.06
N SER A 21 7.23 -13.56 -12.94
CA SER A 21 6.59 -12.46 -12.22
C SER A 21 5.31 -12.11 -12.96
N GLN A 22 4.22 -12.81 -12.62
CA GLN A 22 2.88 -12.53 -13.13
C GLN A 22 2.55 -11.09 -12.78
N ASN A 23 2.41 -10.23 -13.80
CA ASN A 23 1.74 -8.93 -13.82
C ASN A 23 1.09 -8.55 -12.48
N GLN A 24 1.91 -8.12 -11.53
CA GLN A 24 1.45 -7.84 -10.18
C GLN A 24 0.74 -6.49 -10.26
N ILE A 25 -0.58 -6.52 -10.41
CA ILE A 25 -1.41 -5.32 -10.49
C ILE A 25 -1.11 -4.47 -9.26
N ASP A 26 -0.57 -3.26 -9.46
CA ASP A 26 -0.29 -2.34 -8.36
C ASP A 26 -1.63 -1.85 -7.79
N ALA A 27 -2.03 -2.41 -6.65
CA ALA A 27 -3.31 -2.13 -6.02
C ALA A 27 -3.55 -0.63 -5.79
N LEU A 28 -2.49 0.15 -5.56
CA LEU A 28 -2.57 1.60 -5.33
C LEU A 28 -2.78 2.42 -6.61
N GLN A 29 -2.80 1.78 -7.80
CA GLN A 29 -3.14 2.42 -9.07
C GLN A 29 -4.61 2.24 -9.44
N VAL A 30 -5.39 1.50 -8.64
CA VAL A 30 -6.83 1.37 -8.83
C VAL A 30 -7.49 2.75 -8.73
N SER A 31 -8.50 2.98 -9.57
CA SER A 31 -9.26 4.23 -9.56
C SER A 31 -10.33 4.22 -8.47
N VAL A 32 -10.39 5.31 -7.71
CA VAL A 32 -11.38 5.53 -6.64
C VAL A 32 -12.20 6.78 -6.91
N ARG A 33 -13.41 6.79 -6.34
CA ARG A 33 -14.28 7.97 -6.33
C ARG A 33 -13.98 8.80 -5.08
N THR A 34 -13.89 10.10 -5.26
CA THR A 34 -13.70 11.09 -4.19
C THR A 34 -15.03 11.43 -3.51
N VAL A 35 -15.69 10.40 -2.97
CA VAL A 35 -16.95 10.50 -2.23
C VAL A 35 -16.76 9.80 -0.90
N PHE A 36 -17.00 10.53 0.18
CA PHE A 36 -16.78 10.08 1.54
C PHE A 36 -18.10 9.97 2.29
N PRO A 37 -18.28 8.94 3.13
CA PRO A 37 -19.39 8.91 4.09
C PRO A 37 -19.18 9.93 5.21
N ASP A 38 -20.24 10.26 5.96
CA ASP A 38 -20.19 11.25 7.05
C ASP A 38 -19.20 10.91 8.18
N SER A 39 -18.81 9.64 8.30
CA SER A 39 -17.80 9.18 9.28
C SER A 39 -16.37 9.58 8.93
N VAL A 40 -16.11 10.03 7.70
CA VAL A 40 -14.77 10.37 7.19
C VAL A 40 -14.58 11.88 7.24
N SER A 41 -13.78 12.34 8.21
CA SER A 41 -13.69 13.77 8.55
C SER A 41 -12.29 14.37 8.44
N THR A 42 -11.26 13.54 8.57
CA THR A 42 -9.86 13.96 8.48
C THR A 42 -9.16 13.42 7.24
N VAL A 43 -8.02 14.02 6.88
CA VAL A 43 -7.12 13.49 5.85
C VAL A 43 -6.75 12.04 6.13
N GLY A 44 -6.48 11.68 7.39
CA GLY A 44 -6.17 10.31 7.79
C GLY A 44 -7.34 9.36 7.57
N ASP A 45 -8.56 9.77 7.90
CA ASP A 45 -9.76 8.95 7.67
C ASP A 45 -10.00 8.75 6.17
N ALA A 46 -9.82 9.81 5.37
CA ALA A 46 -9.98 9.75 3.93
C ALA A 46 -8.93 8.85 3.27
N ILE A 47 -7.68 8.88 3.74
CA ILE A 47 -6.64 7.96 3.26
C ILE A 47 -6.99 6.52 3.64
N ARG A 48 -7.39 6.26 4.91
CA ARG A 48 -7.83 4.91 5.35
C ARG A 48 -8.97 4.39 4.49
N TRP A 49 -9.98 5.23 4.22
CA TRP A 49 -11.12 4.91 3.36
C TRP A 49 -10.70 4.40 1.98
N TYR A 50 -9.64 4.97 1.39
CA TYR A 50 -9.15 4.51 0.09
C TYR A 50 -8.31 3.24 0.14
N VAL A 51 -7.50 3.07 1.19
CA VAL A 51 -6.39 2.10 1.19
C VAL A 51 -6.70 0.82 1.96
N GLU A 52 -7.59 0.87 2.96
CA GLU A 52 -7.99 -0.33 3.73
C GLU A 52 -8.65 -1.40 2.86
N PRO A 53 -9.55 -1.08 1.91
CA PRO A 53 -10.10 -2.07 0.98
C PRO A 53 -9.04 -2.72 0.07
N LEU A 54 -7.88 -2.08 -0.08
CA LEU A 54 -6.74 -2.55 -0.87
C LEU A 54 -5.73 -3.35 -0.01
N GLY A 55 -6.02 -3.53 1.28
CA GLY A 55 -5.18 -4.23 2.23
C GLY A 55 -4.03 -3.41 2.80
N TYR A 56 -4.05 -2.09 2.63
CA TYR A 56 -3.04 -1.17 3.17
C TYR A 56 -3.52 -0.48 4.45
N TYR A 57 -2.58 -0.13 5.33
CA TYR A 57 -2.86 0.49 6.62
C TYR A 57 -2.10 1.80 6.80
N VAL A 58 -2.77 2.80 7.38
CA VAL A 58 -2.17 4.12 7.64
C VAL A 58 -1.34 4.09 8.92
N LEU A 59 -0.04 4.43 8.80
CA LEU A 59 0.89 4.51 9.92
C LEU A 59 1.03 5.96 10.39
N THR A 60 0.75 6.20 11.69
CA THR A 60 0.76 7.54 12.30
C THR A 60 1.81 7.74 13.38
N THR A 61 2.41 6.65 13.85
CA THR A 61 3.42 6.62 14.91
C THR A 61 4.72 6.00 14.40
N HIS A 62 5.81 6.11 15.17
CA HIS A 62 7.10 5.53 14.80
C HIS A 62 6.95 4.12 14.20
N PRO A 63 7.53 3.83 13.02
CA PRO A 63 8.56 4.60 12.30
C PRO A 63 8.07 5.74 11.38
N ALA A 64 6.80 6.15 11.42
CA ALA A 64 6.31 7.27 10.61
C ALA A 64 7.04 8.61 10.89
N PRO A 65 7.13 9.51 9.90
CA PRO A 65 7.64 10.87 10.10
C PRO A 65 6.91 11.60 11.22
N THR A 66 7.61 12.46 11.97
CA THR A 66 7.03 13.24 13.07
C THR A 66 5.89 14.16 12.62
N SER A 67 5.92 14.63 11.37
CA SER A 67 4.85 15.44 10.77
C SER A 67 3.59 14.64 10.39
N ALA A 68 3.68 13.31 10.27
CA ALA A 68 2.59 12.48 9.78
C ALA A 68 1.32 12.63 10.62
N LYS A 69 1.45 12.55 11.95
CA LYS A 69 0.31 12.69 12.87
C LYS A 69 -0.42 14.02 12.68
N ALA A 70 0.32 15.13 12.66
CA ALA A 70 -0.26 16.45 12.48
C ALA A 70 -0.95 16.62 11.11
N MET A 71 -0.34 16.09 10.04
CA MET A 71 -0.91 16.16 8.70
C MET A 71 -2.18 15.32 8.55
N LEU A 72 -2.20 14.10 9.09
CA LEU A 72 -3.33 13.19 8.98
C LEU A 72 -4.52 13.65 9.82
N SER A 73 -4.29 14.43 10.89
CA SER A 73 -5.36 15.03 11.70
C SER A 73 -6.00 16.28 11.08
N ARG A 74 -5.53 16.76 9.92
CA ARG A 74 -6.12 17.92 9.23
C ARG A 74 -7.53 17.58 8.70
N PRO A 75 -8.44 18.58 8.60
CA PRO A 75 -9.69 18.39 7.89
C PRO A 75 -9.46 18.09 6.40
N ILE A 76 -10.42 17.45 5.76
CA ILE A 76 -10.38 17.17 4.33
C ILE A 76 -10.39 18.50 3.56
N PRO A 77 -9.41 18.75 2.66
CA PRO A 77 -9.41 19.98 1.88
C PRO A 77 -10.57 20.00 0.89
N GLU A 78 -11.18 21.18 0.68
CA GLU A 78 -12.31 21.36 -0.25
C GLU A 78 -12.01 20.86 -1.67
N ALA A 79 -10.77 21.04 -2.13
CA ALA A 79 -10.30 20.55 -3.42
C ALA A 79 -10.45 19.03 -3.60
N ALA A 80 -10.50 18.27 -2.49
CA ALA A 80 -10.72 16.82 -2.45
C ALA A 80 -12.18 16.39 -2.32
N MET A 81 -13.11 17.33 -2.10
CA MET A 81 -14.55 17.07 -2.04
C MET A 81 -15.25 17.19 -3.40
N ILE A 82 -14.50 17.60 -4.44
CA ILE A 82 -14.99 17.65 -5.81
C ILE A 82 -15.12 16.22 -6.34
N HIS A 83 -16.35 15.81 -6.67
CA HIS A 83 -16.69 14.46 -7.11
C HIS A 83 -16.01 14.11 -8.44
N ARG A 84 -14.96 13.29 -8.36
CA ARG A 84 -14.19 12.79 -9.51
C ARG A 84 -13.65 11.38 -9.27
N THR A 85 -13.29 10.72 -10.36
CA THR A 85 -12.62 9.41 -10.34
C THR A 85 -11.16 9.57 -10.73
N MET A 86 -10.25 9.04 -9.91
CA MET A 86 -8.80 9.10 -10.16
C MET A 86 -8.05 7.99 -9.42
N PRO A 87 -6.78 7.68 -9.80
CA PRO A 87 -5.97 6.71 -9.07
C PRO A 87 -5.84 7.06 -7.59
N VAL A 88 -5.79 6.04 -6.72
CA VAL A 88 -5.69 6.19 -5.26
C VAL A 88 -4.54 7.11 -4.87
N LEU A 89 -3.35 6.91 -5.44
CA LEU A 89 -2.19 7.77 -5.14
C LEU A 89 -2.44 9.24 -5.51
N HIS A 90 -3.18 9.53 -6.59
CA HIS A 90 -3.53 10.91 -6.95
C HIS A 90 -4.56 11.51 -5.98
N ALA A 91 -5.54 10.72 -5.55
CA ALA A 91 -6.50 11.14 -4.54
C ALA A 91 -5.81 11.44 -3.20
N ILE A 92 -4.86 10.60 -2.79
CA ILE A 92 -4.06 10.83 -1.57
C ILE A 92 -3.18 12.06 -1.71
N GLN A 93 -2.53 12.26 -2.87
CA GLN A 93 -1.68 13.43 -3.11
C GLN A 93 -2.47 14.74 -2.96
N LEU A 94 -3.71 14.74 -3.45
CA LEU A 94 -4.62 15.88 -3.31
C LEU A 94 -4.97 16.16 -1.85
N LEU A 95 -5.22 15.12 -1.04
CA LEU A 95 -5.54 15.26 0.38
C LEU A 95 -4.39 15.88 1.17
N ILE A 96 -3.15 15.46 0.88
CA ILE A 96 -1.97 15.96 1.59
C ILE A 96 -1.51 17.32 1.06
N GLY A 97 -1.86 17.66 -0.18
CA GLY A 97 -1.48 18.91 -0.84
C GLY A 97 -0.12 18.84 -1.55
N GLN A 98 0.15 19.84 -2.38
CA GLN A 98 1.40 19.95 -3.14
C GLN A 98 2.61 20.16 -2.21
N GLY A 99 3.79 19.69 -2.64
CA GLY A 99 5.03 19.77 -1.86
C GLY A 99 5.18 18.70 -0.78
N ASN A 100 4.09 17.99 -0.42
CA ASN A 100 4.12 16.89 0.54
C ASN A 100 4.31 15.54 -0.15
N SER A 101 4.88 14.56 0.56
CA SER A 101 5.22 13.26 0.01
C SER A 101 4.38 12.13 0.63
N ILE A 102 4.01 11.17 -0.21
CA ILE A 102 3.45 9.88 0.19
C ILE A 102 4.61 8.90 0.36
N ILE A 103 4.65 8.20 1.49
CA ILE A 103 5.60 7.11 1.73
C ILE A 103 4.81 5.81 1.73
N VAL A 104 5.20 4.87 0.86
CA VAL A 104 4.54 3.58 0.70
C VAL A 104 5.53 2.46 1.01
N ASP A 105 5.17 1.62 1.97
CA ASP A 105 5.80 0.34 2.21
C ASP A 105 4.95 -0.77 1.57
N LYS A 106 5.40 -1.29 0.43
CA LYS A 106 4.68 -2.33 -0.31
C LYS A 106 4.80 -3.71 0.32
N GLU A 107 5.84 -3.96 1.12
CA GLU A 107 6.13 -5.22 1.78
C GLU A 107 5.19 -5.40 2.98
N HIS A 108 5.12 -4.40 3.85
CA HIS A 108 4.29 -4.42 5.06
C HIS A 108 2.89 -3.85 4.85
N LYS A 109 2.56 -3.43 3.62
CA LYS A 109 1.28 -2.78 3.28
C LYS A 109 0.99 -1.55 4.14
N LEU A 110 2.00 -0.71 4.35
CA LEU A 110 1.86 0.51 5.13
C LEU A 110 1.90 1.73 4.22
N ILE A 111 1.15 2.76 4.62
CA ILE A 111 1.20 4.08 4.00
C ILE A 111 1.32 5.16 5.07
N THR A 112 2.14 6.16 4.81
CA THR A 112 2.23 7.36 5.66
C THR A 112 2.55 8.59 4.80
N VAL A 113 2.60 9.75 5.44
CA VAL A 113 2.77 11.04 4.76
C VAL A 113 3.88 11.82 5.43
N LYS A 114 4.59 12.61 4.63
CA LYS A 114 5.67 13.47 5.11
C LYS A 114 5.45 14.89 4.59
N GLN A 115 5.62 15.84 5.48
CA GLN A 115 5.62 17.25 5.10
C GLN A 115 6.84 17.57 4.23
N GLY A 116 6.61 18.32 3.15
CA GLY A 116 7.68 18.92 2.36
C GLY A 116 8.51 19.92 3.17
N VAL A 117 9.74 20.14 2.74
CA VAL A 117 10.62 21.19 3.26
C VAL A 117 10.53 22.44 2.41
#